data_AF-A0A0F8WPI4-F1
#
_entry.id   AF-A0A0F8WPI4-F1
#
_cell.length_a   1.000
_cell.length_b   1.000
_cell.length_c   1.000
_cell.angle_alpha   90.00
_cell.angle_beta   90.00
_cell.angle_gamma   90.00
#
_symmetry.space_group_name_H-M   'P 1'
#
loop_
_entity.id
_entity.type
_entity.pdbx_description
1 polymer ?
#
loop_
_entity_poly.entity_id
_entity_poly.type
_entity_poly.pdbx_seq_one_letter_code
_entity_poly.pdbx_strand_id
1 'polypeptide(L)'
;MTFQYNPATAFDGYKVDHRRQYPDGTNRVYSNWTPRGSRVEGQNEVVLFGLQYFQQRFLMDDMQYGFFDRPKDEVLKRYTRRINGYLGPNEVGIDHVADLHDLGYVPLQFSALPEGTRVPLRIPMFVVENTLDEFFWLTNCYETLASTSIWQPCTSATTAYRFRTLLNQFAAVTGADPDFVGWQGHDFSFRGLPGIEAAAASGAAHLLSFTGTDTIPALDFIEQYYWGDEPEDYLIGGSVAATEHSVMCAGGHKTETETFERLLDLYPGGIVSAVSDTWDLWKVLTEILPKLKDKIMARDGKLVIRPD
;
A
#
# COMPACT_ATOMS: atom_id res chain seq x y z
N MET A 1 2.37 -1.23 24.07
CA MET A 1 1.46 -2.26 23.51
C MET A 1 0.92 -1.72 22.21
N THR A 2 1.16 -2.41 21.09
CA THR A 2 0.58 -2.08 19.78
C THR A 2 -0.84 -2.64 19.71
N PHE A 3 -1.72 -2.03 18.91
CA PHE A 3 -3.08 -2.56 18.72
C PHE A 3 -3.01 -3.94 18.07
N GLN A 4 -3.59 -4.94 18.72
CA GLN A 4 -3.74 -6.29 18.19
C GLN A 4 -5.23 -6.65 18.15
N TYR A 5 -5.74 -6.84 16.94
CA TYR A 5 -7.12 -7.27 16.75
C TYR A 5 -7.25 -8.79 17.00
N ASN A 6 -8.46 -9.33 16.93
CA ASN A 6 -8.72 -10.76 17.06
C ASN A 6 -9.06 -11.35 15.69
N PRO A 7 -8.24 -12.24 15.10
CA PRO A 7 -8.50 -12.82 13.79
C PRO A 7 -9.88 -13.49 13.70
N ALA A 8 -10.32 -14.16 14.76
CA ALA A 8 -11.62 -14.84 14.83
C ALA A 8 -12.85 -13.90 14.77
N THR A 9 -12.67 -12.58 14.89
CA THR A 9 -13.75 -11.60 14.84
C THR A 9 -13.38 -10.40 13.96
N ALA A 10 -12.48 -10.59 13.01
CA ALA A 10 -11.98 -9.54 12.12
C ALA A 10 -12.85 -9.42 10.86
N PHE A 11 -14.13 -9.18 11.06
CA PHE A 11 -15.12 -9.08 9.99
C PHE A 11 -16.31 -8.24 10.44
N ASP A 12 -17.15 -7.83 9.49
CA ASP A 12 -18.32 -7.03 9.82
C ASP A 12 -19.30 -7.79 10.73
N GLY A 13 -19.90 -7.08 11.69
CA GLY A 13 -20.74 -7.69 12.72
C GLY A 13 -21.92 -8.51 12.18
N TYR A 14 -22.47 -8.16 11.02
CA TYR A 14 -23.55 -8.92 10.38
C TYR A 14 -23.10 -10.31 9.90
N LYS A 15 -21.80 -10.52 9.64
CA LYS A 15 -21.23 -11.80 9.20
C LYS A 15 -21.12 -12.83 10.32
N VAL A 16 -21.19 -12.40 11.59
CA VAL A 16 -21.09 -13.27 12.78
C VAL A 16 -22.06 -14.45 12.68
N ASP A 17 -23.28 -14.22 12.18
CA ASP A 17 -24.35 -15.22 12.19
C ASP A 17 -24.71 -15.76 10.79
N HIS A 18 -23.96 -15.36 9.75
CA HIS A 18 -24.25 -15.79 8.37
C HIS A 18 -24.28 -17.31 8.20
N ARG A 19 -23.46 -18.05 8.96
CA ARG A 19 -23.44 -19.52 8.96
C ARG A 19 -24.85 -20.10 9.12
N ARG A 20 -25.70 -19.52 9.99
CA ARG A 20 -27.08 -19.98 10.23
C ARG A 20 -28.11 -19.38 9.27
N GLN A 21 -27.72 -18.37 8.49
CA GLN A 21 -28.58 -17.71 7.51
C GLN A 21 -28.47 -18.32 6.10
N TYR A 22 -27.38 -19.05 5.82
CA TYR A 22 -27.27 -19.84 4.61
C TYR A 22 -28.35 -20.95 4.57
N PRO A 23 -28.85 -21.31 3.38
CA PRO A 23 -29.79 -22.42 3.24
C PRO A 23 -29.25 -23.73 3.82
N ASP A 24 -30.14 -24.55 4.39
CA ASP A 24 -29.78 -25.88 4.88
C ASP A 24 -29.11 -26.71 3.78
N GLY A 25 -28.02 -27.39 4.14
CA GLY A 25 -27.22 -28.19 3.20
C GLY A 25 -26.20 -27.39 2.37
N THR A 26 -26.04 -26.08 2.62
CA THR A 26 -24.93 -25.32 2.02
C THR A 26 -23.59 -25.91 2.46
N ASN A 27 -22.79 -26.34 1.50
CA ASN A 27 -21.46 -26.91 1.73
C ASN A 27 -20.36 -26.24 0.89
N ARG A 28 -20.73 -25.40 -0.08
CA ARG A 28 -19.80 -24.60 -0.88
C ARG A 28 -20.33 -23.19 -1.05
N VAL A 29 -19.47 -22.22 -0.79
CA VAL A 29 -19.69 -20.80 -1.11
C VAL A 29 -18.53 -20.35 -1.98
N TYR A 30 -18.88 -19.85 -3.16
CA TYR A 30 -17.95 -19.33 -4.15
C TYR A 30 -18.20 -17.83 -4.34
N SER A 31 -17.16 -17.03 -4.16
CA SER A 31 -17.22 -15.57 -4.24
C SER A 31 -16.14 -15.03 -5.16
N ASN A 32 -16.37 -13.83 -5.71
CA ASN A 32 -15.40 -13.17 -6.59
C ASN A 32 -15.09 -11.74 -6.13
N TRP A 33 -13.87 -11.29 -6.43
CA TRP A 33 -13.47 -9.90 -6.29
C TRP A 33 -13.46 -9.23 -7.66
N THR A 34 -14.41 -8.31 -7.87
CA THR A 34 -14.61 -7.66 -9.17
C THR A 34 -14.70 -6.13 -9.00
N PRO A 35 -13.80 -5.35 -9.61
CA PRO A 35 -13.95 -3.89 -9.68
C PRO A 35 -15.12 -3.55 -10.62
N ARG A 36 -16.23 -3.06 -10.07
CA ARG A 36 -17.49 -2.90 -10.84
C ARG A 36 -17.55 -1.65 -11.71
N GLY A 37 -16.81 -0.61 -11.35
CA GLY A 37 -16.86 0.70 -12.00
C GLY A 37 -15.77 1.65 -11.52
N SER A 38 -15.61 2.77 -12.22
CA SER A 38 -14.73 3.86 -11.82
C SER A 38 -15.46 5.20 -11.94
N ARG A 39 -15.09 6.15 -11.08
CA ARG A 39 -15.52 7.56 -11.17
C ARG A 39 -14.52 8.41 -11.96
N VAL A 40 -13.36 7.85 -12.30
CA VAL A 40 -12.32 8.56 -13.05
C VAL A 40 -12.53 8.31 -14.53
N GLU A 41 -12.68 9.39 -15.30
CA GLU A 41 -12.86 9.33 -16.74
C GLU A 41 -11.71 8.54 -17.42
N GLY A 42 -12.08 7.73 -18.42
CA GLY A 42 -11.17 6.87 -19.17
C GLY A 42 -10.63 5.65 -18.41
N GLN A 43 -10.99 5.45 -17.14
CA GLN A 43 -10.58 4.26 -16.38
C GLN A 43 -11.46 3.07 -16.71
N ASN A 44 -10.96 2.15 -17.53
CA ASN A 44 -11.67 0.93 -17.90
C ASN A 44 -11.05 -0.37 -17.38
N GLU A 45 -9.91 -0.25 -16.68
CA GLU A 45 -9.17 -1.38 -16.11
C GLU A 45 -8.68 -1.02 -14.70
N VAL A 46 -8.31 -2.00 -13.90
CA VAL A 46 -7.67 -1.83 -12.60
C VAL A 46 -6.52 -2.82 -12.50
N VAL A 47 -5.36 -2.37 -12.03
CA VAL A 47 -4.21 -3.23 -11.75
C VAL A 47 -4.52 -4.05 -10.49
N LEU A 48 -4.46 -5.37 -10.60
CA LEU A 48 -4.55 -6.26 -9.43
C LEU A 48 -3.21 -6.21 -8.68
N PHE A 49 -3.24 -5.81 -7.40
CA PHE A 49 -2.08 -5.85 -6.52
C PHE A 49 -2.51 -5.93 -5.05
N GLY A 50 -1.81 -6.71 -4.23
CA GLY A 50 -2.04 -6.83 -2.79
C GLY A 50 -2.69 -8.14 -2.31
N LEU A 51 -3.03 -9.07 -3.20
CA LEU A 51 -3.66 -10.35 -2.84
C LEU A 51 -2.66 -11.32 -2.17
N GLN A 52 -1.41 -11.36 -2.61
CA GLN A 52 -0.33 -12.15 -2.02
C GLN A 52 -0.02 -11.65 -0.60
N TYR A 53 0.13 -10.33 -0.44
CA TYR A 53 0.19 -9.67 0.87
C TYR A 53 -1.01 -10.07 1.74
N PHE A 54 -2.23 -9.96 1.22
CA PHE A 54 -3.43 -10.28 1.98
C PHE A 54 -3.43 -11.72 2.52
N GLN A 55 -3.06 -12.69 1.67
CA GLN A 55 -2.99 -14.10 2.06
C GLN A 55 -1.93 -14.33 3.14
N GLN A 56 -0.70 -13.87 2.92
CA GLN A 56 0.40 -14.06 3.88
C GLN A 56 0.12 -13.35 5.21
N ARG A 57 -0.26 -12.07 5.17
CA ARG A 57 -0.50 -11.25 6.37
C ARG A 57 -1.70 -11.76 7.19
N PHE A 58 -2.86 -11.94 6.54
CA PHE A 58 -4.12 -12.11 7.26
C PHE A 58 -4.59 -13.55 7.35
N LEU A 59 -4.35 -14.37 6.32
CA LEU A 59 -4.82 -15.77 6.31
C LEU A 59 -3.76 -16.74 6.85
N MET A 60 -2.49 -16.35 6.80
CA MET A 60 -1.39 -17.15 7.33
C MET A 60 -0.91 -16.59 8.67
N ASP A 61 -0.18 -15.47 8.69
CA ASP A 61 0.48 -14.98 9.91
C ASP A 61 -0.50 -14.65 11.04
N ASP A 62 -1.50 -13.80 10.79
CA ASP A 62 -2.44 -13.41 11.85
C ASP A 62 -3.25 -14.59 12.38
N MET A 63 -3.64 -15.52 11.50
CA MET A 63 -4.33 -16.74 11.92
C MET A 63 -3.39 -17.67 12.68
N GLN A 64 -2.15 -17.84 12.25
CA GLN A 64 -1.16 -18.67 12.93
C GLN A 64 -0.91 -18.14 14.35
N TYR A 65 -0.42 -16.91 14.47
CA TYR A 65 0.02 -16.35 15.75
C TYR A 65 -1.15 -15.91 16.65
N GLY A 66 -2.22 -15.41 16.07
CA GLY A 66 -3.35 -14.82 16.78
C GLY A 66 -4.50 -15.79 17.06
N PHE A 67 -4.52 -16.97 16.43
CA PHE A 67 -5.60 -17.94 16.53
C PHE A 67 -5.09 -19.37 16.76
N PHE A 68 -4.37 -19.98 15.81
CA PHE A 68 -3.99 -21.41 15.87
C PHE A 68 -2.95 -21.71 16.97
N ASP A 69 -1.91 -20.89 17.13
CA ASP A 69 -0.87 -21.06 18.17
C ASP A 69 -1.35 -20.70 19.58
N ARG A 70 -2.52 -20.07 19.69
CA ARG A 70 -3.10 -19.70 20.98
C ARG A 70 -3.81 -20.89 21.60
N PRO A 71 -3.79 -21.06 22.93
CA PRO A 71 -4.57 -22.11 23.59
C PRO A 71 -6.05 -22.01 23.20
N LYS A 72 -6.63 -23.11 22.71
CA LYS A 72 -8.01 -23.17 22.20
C LYS A 72 -9.02 -22.57 23.19
N ASP A 73 -8.91 -22.91 24.47
CA ASP A 73 -9.78 -22.38 25.53
C ASP A 73 -9.70 -20.85 25.65
N GLU A 74 -8.52 -20.25 25.44
CA GLU A 74 -8.35 -18.80 25.46
C GLU A 74 -9.05 -18.15 24.25
N VAL A 75 -8.87 -18.74 23.07
CA VAL A 75 -9.50 -18.29 21.82
C VAL A 75 -11.03 -18.34 21.94
N LEU A 76 -11.58 -19.47 22.36
CA LEU A 76 -13.02 -19.67 22.50
C LEU A 76 -13.61 -18.76 23.57
N LYS A 77 -12.93 -18.59 24.72
CA LYS A 77 -13.36 -17.67 25.78
C LYS A 77 -13.34 -16.22 25.28
N ARG A 78 -12.31 -15.81 24.53
CA ARG A 78 -12.19 -14.46 23.96
C ARG A 78 -13.30 -14.20 22.94
N TYR A 79 -13.55 -15.16 22.04
CA TYR A 79 -14.62 -15.09 21.05
C TYR A 79 -15.99 -15.00 21.73
N THR A 80 -16.31 -15.94 22.63
CA THR A 80 -17.57 -15.97 23.39
C THR A 80 -17.84 -14.65 24.10
N ARG A 81 -16.83 -14.14 24.83
CA ARG A 81 -16.94 -12.86 25.53
C ARG A 81 -17.25 -11.71 24.56
N ARG A 82 -16.58 -11.68 23.40
CA ARG A 82 -16.77 -10.62 22.39
C ARG A 82 -18.16 -10.68 21.78
N ILE A 83 -18.60 -11.85 21.32
CA ILE A 83 -19.90 -12.00 20.65
C ILE A 83 -21.06 -11.78 21.61
N ASN A 84 -21.04 -12.40 22.80
CA ASN A 84 -22.10 -12.22 23.79
C ASN A 84 -22.16 -10.80 24.34
N GLY A 85 -21.01 -10.13 24.51
CA GLY A 85 -20.96 -8.74 24.91
C GLY A 85 -21.42 -7.77 23.82
N TYR A 86 -21.23 -8.12 22.54
CA TYR A 86 -21.61 -7.29 21.40
C TYR A 86 -23.09 -7.44 21.02
N LEU A 87 -23.62 -8.66 21.00
CA LEU A 87 -24.99 -8.97 20.57
C LEU A 87 -25.98 -9.13 21.73
N GLY A 88 -25.51 -9.35 22.97
CA GLY A 88 -26.37 -9.78 24.06
C GLY A 88 -26.79 -11.26 23.91
N PRO A 89 -27.99 -11.65 24.41
CA PRO A 89 -28.53 -12.99 24.22
C PRO A 89 -28.59 -13.37 22.73
N ASN A 90 -27.92 -14.45 22.35
CA ASN A 90 -27.81 -14.91 20.97
C ASN A 90 -27.60 -16.43 20.92
N GLU A 91 -27.65 -17.00 19.72
CA GLU A 91 -27.52 -18.43 19.45
C GLU A 91 -26.42 -18.73 18.42
N VAL A 92 -25.45 -17.82 18.26
CA VAL A 92 -24.36 -17.97 17.27
C VAL A 92 -23.54 -19.23 17.54
N GLY A 93 -23.35 -19.58 18.82
CA GLY A 93 -22.53 -20.70 19.25
C GLY A 93 -21.03 -20.45 19.02
N ILE A 94 -20.21 -21.46 19.33
CA ILE A 94 -18.75 -21.40 19.17
C ILE A 94 -18.15 -22.62 18.48
N ASP A 95 -18.97 -23.63 18.19
CA ASP A 95 -18.49 -24.92 17.67
C ASP A 95 -17.74 -24.75 16.36
N HIS A 96 -18.23 -23.93 15.43
CA HIS A 96 -17.54 -23.65 14.16
C HIS A 96 -16.17 -22.99 14.33
N VAL A 97 -15.99 -22.20 15.39
CA VAL A 97 -14.69 -21.59 15.74
C VAL A 97 -13.78 -22.64 16.37
N ALA A 98 -14.32 -23.52 17.20
CA ALA A 98 -13.60 -24.64 17.81
C ALA A 98 -13.11 -25.63 16.74
N ASP A 99 -13.97 -25.97 15.77
CA ASP A 99 -13.67 -26.85 14.65
C ASP A 99 -12.57 -26.24 13.75
N LEU A 100 -12.64 -24.93 13.47
CA LEU A 100 -11.60 -24.24 12.72
C LEU A 100 -10.26 -24.25 13.46
N HIS A 101 -10.27 -24.04 14.79
CA HIS A 101 -9.06 -24.08 15.60
C HIS A 101 -8.42 -25.48 15.57
N ASP A 102 -9.22 -26.54 15.69
CA ASP A 102 -8.74 -27.93 15.59
C ASP A 102 -8.18 -28.26 14.21
N LEU A 103 -8.72 -27.67 13.15
CA LEU A 103 -8.21 -27.85 11.79
C LEU A 103 -6.79 -27.30 11.60
N GLY A 104 -6.47 -26.17 12.25
CA GLY A 104 -5.11 -25.61 12.28
C GLY A 104 -4.69 -24.82 11.02
N TYR A 105 -5.58 -24.60 10.05
CA TYR A 105 -5.33 -23.74 8.88
C TYR A 105 -6.63 -23.15 8.33
N VAL A 106 -6.54 -22.17 7.44
CA VAL A 106 -7.70 -21.55 6.76
C VAL A 106 -8.05 -22.36 5.49
N PRO A 107 -9.19 -23.07 5.42
CA PRO A 107 -9.53 -23.95 4.30
C PRO A 107 -10.19 -23.19 3.14
N LEU A 108 -9.46 -22.25 2.54
CA LEU A 108 -9.90 -21.48 1.37
C LEU A 108 -8.93 -21.66 0.21
N GLN A 109 -9.48 -21.70 -1.00
CA GLN A 109 -8.70 -21.70 -2.25
C GLN A 109 -8.96 -20.40 -3.00
N PHE A 110 -7.89 -19.69 -3.32
CA PHE A 110 -7.92 -18.51 -4.19
C PHE A 110 -7.46 -18.89 -5.59
N SER A 111 -8.20 -18.46 -6.62
CA SER A 111 -7.77 -18.55 -8.02
C SER A 111 -7.77 -17.14 -8.60
N ALA A 112 -6.60 -16.64 -8.97
CA ALA A 112 -6.39 -15.24 -9.32
C ALA A 112 -5.68 -15.07 -10.66
N LEU A 113 -5.92 -13.94 -11.32
CA LEU A 113 -5.00 -13.43 -12.33
C LEU A 113 -3.65 -13.10 -11.67
N PRO A 114 -2.53 -13.11 -12.42
CA PRO A 114 -1.24 -12.68 -11.88
C PRO A 114 -1.32 -11.23 -11.36
N GLU A 115 -0.71 -10.94 -10.22
CA GLU A 115 -0.57 -9.56 -9.76
C GLU A 115 0.25 -8.73 -10.76
N GLY A 116 -0.05 -7.43 -10.83
CA GLY A 116 0.44 -6.51 -11.87
C GLY A 116 -0.41 -6.53 -13.15
N THR A 117 -1.31 -7.51 -13.32
CA THR A 117 -2.22 -7.54 -14.47
C THR A 117 -3.20 -6.36 -14.44
N ARG A 118 -3.35 -5.67 -15.57
CA ARG A 118 -4.43 -4.70 -15.81
C ARG A 118 -5.71 -5.46 -16.17
N VAL A 119 -6.66 -5.49 -15.25
CA VAL A 119 -7.91 -6.26 -15.38
C VAL A 119 -9.04 -5.32 -15.79
N PRO A 120 -9.78 -5.59 -16.88
CA PRO A 120 -10.94 -4.80 -17.25
C PRO A 120 -11.97 -4.72 -16.14
N LEU A 121 -12.63 -3.57 -16.00
CA LEU A 121 -13.76 -3.41 -15.09
C LEU A 121 -14.81 -4.48 -15.40
N ARG A 122 -15.48 -4.96 -14.33
CA ARG A 122 -16.51 -6.01 -14.37
C ARG A 122 -15.99 -7.40 -14.76
N ILE A 123 -14.67 -7.59 -14.79
CA ILE A 123 -14.03 -8.90 -14.85
C ILE A 123 -13.50 -9.28 -13.45
N PRO A 124 -13.79 -10.48 -12.95
CA PRO A 124 -13.20 -10.98 -11.71
C PRO A 124 -11.68 -10.98 -11.77
N MET A 125 -11.04 -10.36 -10.78
CA MET A 125 -9.58 -10.41 -10.62
C MET A 125 -9.15 -11.72 -9.98
N PHE A 126 -9.94 -12.17 -9.01
CA PHE A 126 -9.78 -13.47 -8.36
C PHE A 126 -11.12 -13.96 -7.83
N VAL A 127 -11.14 -15.25 -7.52
CA VAL A 127 -12.26 -15.97 -6.92
C VAL A 127 -11.77 -16.74 -5.71
N VAL A 128 -12.67 -16.97 -4.77
CA VAL A 128 -12.40 -17.67 -3.51
C VAL A 128 -13.54 -18.64 -3.19
N GLU A 129 -13.17 -19.84 -2.73
CA GLU A 129 -14.11 -20.85 -2.25
C GLU A 129 -13.55 -21.62 -1.07
N ASN A 130 -14.42 -22.16 -0.22
CA ASN A 130 -14.04 -23.07 0.84
C ASN A 130 -13.64 -24.43 0.27
N THR A 131 -12.58 -25.05 0.79
CA THR A 131 -12.07 -26.35 0.34
C THR A 131 -12.71 -27.53 1.08
N LEU A 132 -13.29 -27.28 2.25
CA LEU A 132 -13.96 -28.24 3.13
C LEU A 132 -15.40 -27.82 3.41
N ASP A 133 -16.31 -28.78 3.39
CA ASP A 133 -17.76 -28.56 3.30
C ASP A 133 -18.33 -27.88 4.56
N GLU A 134 -17.87 -28.27 5.75
CA GLU A 134 -18.26 -27.73 7.05
C GLU A 134 -17.80 -26.28 7.28
N PHE A 135 -16.89 -25.78 6.43
CA PHE A 135 -16.32 -24.43 6.50
C PHE A 135 -16.87 -23.46 5.43
N PHE A 136 -18.02 -23.78 4.81
CA PHE A 136 -18.68 -22.94 3.80
C PHE A 136 -18.89 -21.48 4.22
N TRP A 137 -19.05 -21.24 5.53
CA TRP A 137 -19.28 -19.91 6.08
C TRP A 137 -18.04 -18.99 6.01
N LEU A 138 -16.83 -19.56 5.90
CA LEU A 138 -15.58 -18.80 5.94
C LEU A 138 -15.36 -17.93 4.70
N THR A 139 -15.80 -18.37 3.52
CA THR A 139 -15.53 -17.69 2.23
C THR A 139 -15.86 -16.19 2.32
N ASN A 140 -17.04 -15.86 2.88
CA ASN A 140 -17.50 -14.48 2.97
C ASN A 140 -17.12 -13.79 4.30
N CYS A 141 -16.58 -14.50 5.29
CA CYS A 141 -16.06 -13.86 6.51
C CYS A 141 -14.86 -12.97 6.20
N TYR A 142 -13.94 -13.42 5.34
CA TYR A 142 -12.75 -12.67 4.98
C TYR A 142 -12.99 -11.54 3.97
N GLU A 143 -14.21 -11.40 3.43
CA GLU A 143 -14.58 -10.31 2.52
C GLU A 143 -14.25 -8.94 3.12
N THR A 144 -14.52 -8.73 4.41
CA THR A 144 -14.26 -7.44 5.08
C THR A 144 -12.76 -7.14 5.14
N LEU A 145 -11.92 -8.13 5.47
CA LEU A 145 -10.47 -7.95 5.51
C LEU A 145 -9.87 -7.78 4.12
N ALA A 146 -10.28 -8.59 3.15
CA ALA A 146 -9.88 -8.42 1.75
C ALA A 146 -10.26 -7.03 1.25
N SER A 147 -11.48 -6.59 1.59
CA SER A 147 -11.96 -5.25 1.27
C SER A 147 -11.04 -4.19 1.87
N THR A 148 -10.77 -4.19 3.18
CA THR A 148 -9.97 -3.11 3.77
C THR A 148 -8.49 -3.09 3.35
N SER A 149 -7.98 -4.14 2.71
CA SER A 149 -6.55 -4.29 2.41
C SER A 149 -6.19 -4.24 0.92
N ILE A 150 -7.07 -4.70 0.02
CA ILE A 150 -6.73 -4.90 -1.40
C ILE A 150 -7.14 -3.70 -2.29
N TRP A 151 -8.26 -3.03 -2.02
CA TRP A 151 -8.75 -1.99 -2.94
C TRP A 151 -7.77 -0.81 -3.09
N GLN A 152 -7.10 -0.43 -2.00
CA GLN A 152 -6.19 0.71 -1.97
C GLN A 152 -4.94 0.45 -2.82
N PRO A 153 -4.14 -0.63 -2.60
CA PRO A 153 -3.00 -0.91 -3.45
C PRO A 153 -3.39 -1.08 -4.93
N CYS A 154 -4.53 -1.71 -5.23
CA CYS A 154 -5.04 -1.78 -6.61
C CYS A 154 -5.28 -0.38 -7.20
N THR A 155 -5.87 0.53 -6.42
CA THR A 155 -6.14 1.91 -6.84
C THR A 155 -4.85 2.71 -7.04
N SER A 156 -3.88 2.58 -6.12
CA SER A 156 -2.58 3.25 -6.20
C SER A 156 -1.79 2.78 -7.41
N ALA A 157 -1.68 1.45 -7.64
CA ALA A 157 -1.03 0.89 -8.82
C ALA A 157 -1.67 1.36 -10.13
N THR A 158 -2.99 1.37 -10.17
CA THR A 158 -3.76 1.84 -11.34
C THR A 158 -3.52 3.33 -11.62
N THR A 159 -3.47 4.14 -10.57
CA THR A 159 -3.22 5.59 -10.67
C THR A 159 -1.79 5.87 -11.12
N ALA A 160 -0.82 5.19 -10.52
CA ALA A 160 0.59 5.28 -10.90
C ALA A 160 0.78 4.89 -12.38
N TYR A 161 0.16 3.80 -12.83
CA TYR A 161 0.21 3.38 -14.23
C TYR A 161 -0.34 4.44 -15.20
N ARG A 162 -1.41 5.15 -14.81
CA ARG A 162 -1.95 6.26 -15.61
C ARG A 162 -0.99 7.42 -15.71
N PHE A 163 -0.37 7.81 -14.60
CA PHE A 163 0.68 8.82 -14.62
C PHE A 163 1.85 8.37 -15.49
N ARG A 164 2.28 7.11 -15.37
CA ARG A 164 3.37 6.58 -16.20
C ARG A 164 3.03 6.62 -17.68
N THR A 165 1.80 6.29 -18.05
CA THR A 165 1.33 6.38 -19.44
C THR A 165 1.38 7.82 -19.95
N LEU A 166 0.86 8.77 -19.16
CA LEU A 166 0.87 10.19 -19.52
C LEU A 166 2.29 10.73 -19.67
N LEU A 167 3.16 10.44 -18.70
CA LEU A 167 4.55 10.90 -18.72
C LEU A 167 5.33 10.30 -19.88
N ASN A 168 5.16 9.01 -20.18
CA ASN A 168 5.76 8.38 -21.36
C ASN A 168 5.32 9.06 -22.67
N GLN A 169 4.03 9.42 -22.79
CA GLN A 169 3.52 10.14 -23.96
C GLN A 169 4.19 11.51 -24.13
N PHE A 170 4.27 12.30 -23.05
CA PHE A 170 4.91 13.61 -23.11
C PHE A 170 6.42 13.52 -23.30
N ALA A 171 7.09 12.50 -22.74
CA ALA A 171 8.50 12.25 -22.99
C ALA A 171 8.77 12.01 -24.49
N ALA A 172 7.94 11.19 -25.14
CA ALA A 172 8.03 10.93 -26.58
C ALA A 172 7.81 12.19 -27.43
N VAL A 173 6.89 13.07 -27.03
CA VAL A 173 6.58 14.31 -27.78
C VAL A 173 7.65 15.40 -27.57
N THR A 174 8.27 15.45 -26.39
CA THR A 174 9.25 16.49 -26.02
C THR A 174 10.70 16.07 -26.24
N GLY A 175 10.96 14.79 -26.50
CA GLY A 175 12.31 14.24 -26.63
C GLY A 175 13.01 14.04 -25.28
N ALA A 176 12.27 13.97 -24.17
CA ALA A 176 12.83 13.62 -22.87
C ALA A 176 13.26 12.15 -22.85
N ASP A 177 14.29 11.85 -22.05
CA ASP A 177 14.81 10.50 -21.88
C ASP A 177 13.72 9.55 -21.32
N PRO A 178 13.31 8.52 -22.06
CA PRO A 178 12.31 7.55 -21.61
C PRO A 178 12.70 6.80 -20.34
N ASP A 179 14.00 6.57 -20.13
CA ASP A 179 14.50 5.83 -18.96
C ASP A 179 14.33 6.67 -17.69
N PHE A 180 14.44 8.00 -17.82
CA PHE A 180 14.24 8.92 -16.71
C PHE A 180 12.77 9.05 -16.27
N VAL A 181 11.80 8.63 -17.09
CA VAL A 181 10.36 8.70 -16.74
C VAL A 181 10.06 7.93 -15.45
N GLY A 182 10.79 6.85 -15.17
CA GLY A 182 10.66 6.09 -13.91
C GLY A 182 10.89 6.93 -12.64
N TRP A 183 11.64 8.03 -12.75
CA TRP A 183 11.94 8.95 -11.66
C TRP A 183 11.08 10.23 -11.66
N GLN A 184 10.22 10.42 -12.67
CA GLN A 184 9.40 11.62 -12.79
C GLN A 184 8.09 11.55 -11.99
N GLY A 185 7.67 10.35 -11.58
CA GLY A 185 6.58 10.14 -10.62
C GLY A 185 7.14 9.71 -9.28
N HIS A 186 7.42 10.67 -8.38
CA HIS A 186 7.98 10.38 -7.06
C HIS A 186 6.87 10.28 -6.00
N ASP A 187 6.89 9.22 -5.20
CA ASP A 187 5.90 9.01 -4.13
C ASP A 187 6.25 9.83 -2.87
N PHE A 188 5.44 10.84 -2.58
CA PHE A 188 5.47 11.63 -1.33
C PHE A 188 4.24 11.36 -0.43
N SER A 189 3.53 10.25 -0.65
CA SER A 189 2.19 10.02 -0.09
C SER A 189 2.17 9.53 1.36
N PHE A 190 3.30 9.08 1.93
CA PHE A 190 3.35 8.43 3.24
C PHE A 190 2.52 9.16 4.31
N ARG A 191 2.79 10.45 4.55
CA ARG A 191 2.09 11.24 5.57
C ARG A 191 0.61 11.50 5.29
N GLY A 192 0.16 11.23 4.06
CA GLY A 192 -1.23 11.42 3.62
C GLY A 192 -2.10 10.17 3.76
N LEU A 193 -1.56 9.05 4.25
CA LEU A 193 -2.26 7.76 4.34
C LEU A 193 -2.60 7.40 5.79
N PRO A 194 -3.67 6.61 6.02
CA PRO A 194 -4.27 6.43 7.35
C PRO A 194 -3.43 5.63 8.35
N GLY A 195 -2.33 5.01 7.92
CA GLY A 195 -1.43 4.24 8.78
C GLY A 195 -0.23 3.70 8.01
N ILE A 196 0.78 3.20 8.73
CA ILE A 196 2.05 2.73 8.16
C ILE A 196 1.84 1.60 7.17
N GLU A 197 1.00 0.61 7.49
CA GLU A 197 0.72 -0.54 6.61
C GLU A 197 0.02 -0.10 5.31
N ALA A 198 -0.95 0.82 5.40
CA ALA A 198 -1.62 1.41 4.24
C ALA A 198 -0.66 2.24 3.37
N ALA A 199 0.28 2.95 4.01
CA ALA A 199 1.31 3.71 3.31
C ALA A 199 2.30 2.79 2.57
N ALA A 200 2.77 1.76 3.26
CA ALA A 200 3.69 0.77 2.70
C ALA A 200 3.07 0.05 1.49
N ALA A 201 1.84 -0.45 1.62
CA ALA A 201 1.12 -1.12 0.53
C ALA A 201 0.86 -0.18 -0.66
N SER A 202 0.49 1.08 -0.41
CA SER A 202 0.28 2.08 -1.46
C SER A 202 1.58 2.48 -2.16
N GLY A 203 2.67 2.68 -1.42
CA GLY A 203 3.98 2.98 -1.99
C GLY A 203 4.52 1.82 -2.81
N ALA A 204 4.37 0.58 -2.32
CA ALA A 204 4.74 -0.62 -3.08
C ALA A 204 3.96 -0.73 -4.40
N ALA A 205 2.67 -0.40 -4.36
CA ALA A 205 1.83 -0.35 -5.55
C ALA A 205 2.27 0.72 -6.57
N HIS A 206 2.74 1.88 -6.08
CA HIS A 206 3.30 2.95 -6.94
C HIS A 206 4.59 2.49 -7.64
N LEU A 207 5.43 1.72 -6.93
CA LEU A 207 6.70 1.20 -7.45
C LEU A 207 6.55 0.18 -8.59
N LEU A 208 5.33 -0.30 -8.87
CA LEU A 208 5.06 -1.07 -10.10
C LEU A 208 5.23 -0.23 -11.39
N SER A 209 5.16 1.10 -11.29
CA SER A 209 5.23 2.01 -12.45
C SER A 209 6.41 2.98 -12.41
N PHE A 210 7.02 3.18 -11.25
CA PHE A 210 8.06 4.17 -10.98
C PHE A 210 9.12 3.62 -10.02
N THR A 211 10.24 4.32 -9.88
CA THR A 211 11.33 3.95 -8.95
C THR A 211 11.61 5.04 -7.91
N GLY A 212 10.88 6.17 -7.94
CA GLY A 212 11.03 7.25 -6.95
C GLY A 212 10.03 7.11 -5.79
N THR A 213 10.53 7.01 -4.55
CA THR A 213 9.68 7.03 -3.34
C THR A 213 10.40 7.60 -2.12
N ASP A 214 9.70 8.40 -1.32
CA ASP A 214 10.09 8.76 0.06
C ASP A 214 9.33 7.93 1.11
N THR A 215 8.44 7.03 0.68
CA THR A 215 7.74 6.09 1.54
C THR A 215 8.64 4.88 1.79
N ILE A 216 9.66 5.04 2.63
CA ILE A 216 10.65 3.98 2.94
C ILE A 216 9.99 2.61 3.26
N PRO A 217 8.92 2.53 4.08
CA PRO A 217 8.28 1.24 4.38
C PRO A 217 7.69 0.49 3.17
N ALA A 218 7.55 1.14 2.01
CA ALA A 218 7.19 0.45 0.78
C ALA A 218 8.24 -0.60 0.38
N LEU A 219 9.52 -0.33 0.65
CA LEU A 219 10.61 -1.26 0.37
C LEU A 219 10.50 -2.49 1.27
N ASP A 220 10.34 -2.27 2.59
CA ASP A 220 10.13 -3.33 3.57
C ASP A 220 8.91 -4.20 3.19
N PHE A 221 7.84 -3.59 2.69
CA PHE A 221 6.64 -4.31 2.29
C PHE A 221 6.87 -5.22 1.07
N ILE A 222 7.63 -4.75 0.08
CA ILE A 222 7.97 -5.57 -1.08
C ILE A 222 8.91 -6.70 -0.62
N GLU A 223 9.94 -6.39 0.16
CA GLU A 223 10.87 -7.35 0.77
C GLU A 223 10.14 -8.45 1.55
N GLN A 224 9.16 -8.07 2.36
CA GLN A 224 8.45 -9.02 3.21
C GLN A 224 7.49 -9.92 2.42
N TYR A 225 6.74 -9.36 1.46
CA TYR A 225 5.61 -10.08 0.87
C TYR A 225 5.82 -10.56 -0.56
N TYR A 226 6.74 -9.95 -1.31
CA TYR A 226 6.93 -10.22 -2.75
C TYR A 226 8.35 -10.64 -3.10
N TRP A 227 9.31 -10.40 -2.21
CA TRP A 227 10.72 -10.71 -2.41
C TRP A 227 11.04 -12.13 -1.98
N GLY A 228 11.92 -12.79 -2.73
CA GLY A 228 12.39 -14.15 -2.52
C GLY A 228 13.90 -14.24 -2.67
N ASP A 229 14.36 -15.00 -3.66
CA ASP A 229 15.78 -15.33 -3.91
C ASP A 229 16.49 -14.36 -4.87
N GLU A 230 15.94 -13.17 -5.11
CA GLU A 230 16.54 -12.19 -6.01
C GLU A 230 17.90 -11.70 -5.46
N PRO A 231 18.87 -11.40 -6.35
CA PRO A 231 20.22 -10.98 -5.96
C PRO A 231 20.18 -9.67 -5.17
N GLU A 232 21.23 -9.27 -4.45
CA GLU A 232 21.22 -8.04 -3.62
C GLU A 232 21.37 -6.73 -4.44
N ASP A 233 21.56 -6.80 -5.77
CA ASP A 233 22.00 -5.67 -6.62
C ASP A 233 20.91 -5.05 -7.51
N TYR A 234 19.64 -5.12 -7.10
CA TYR A 234 18.49 -4.57 -7.84
C TYR A 234 17.98 -3.26 -7.24
N LEU A 235 17.32 -2.47 -8.09
CA LEU A 235 16.65 -1.24 -7.70
C LEU A 235 15.13 -1.50 -7.54
N ILE A 236 14.62 -1.46 -6.30
CA ILE A 236 13.16 -1.38 -6.05
C ILE A 236 12.71 0.08 -6.17
N GLY A 237 13.40 0.94 -5.44
CA GLY A 237 13.05 2.34 -5.30
C GLY A 237 14.17 3.12 -4.65
N GLY A 238 14.16 4.43 -4.85
CA GLY A 238 15.16 5.31 -4.27
C GLY A 238 14.66 6.73 -4.07
N SER A 239 15.50 7.51 -3.41
CA SER A 239 15.31 8.93 -3.21
C SER A 239 16.64 9.68 -3.29
N VAL A 240 16.57 10.98 -3.10
CA VAL A 240 17.69 11.92 -3.15
C VAL A 240 17.67 12.77 -1.89
N ALA A 241 18.77 13.47 -1.60
CA ALA A 241 18.75 14.45 -0.53
C ALA A 241 17.69 15.51 -0.85
N ALA A 242 16.78 15.77 0.09
CA ALA A 242 15.71 16.74 -0.10
C ALA A 242 15.51 17.59 1.17
N THR A 243 15.14 18.86 0.98
CA THR A 243 14.68 19.71 2.09
C THR A 243 13.15 19.70 2.20
N GLU A 244 12.66 20.15 3.35
CA GLU A 244 11.28 20.60 3.56
C GLU A 244 11.30 22.01 4.17
N HIS A 245 10.13 22.64 4.31
CA HIS A 245 10.03 24.02 4.81
C HIS A 245 10.69 24.22 6.17
N SER A 246 10.71 23.24 7.06
CA SER A 246 11.37 23.36 8.37
C SER A 246 12.87 23.64 8.24
N VAL A 247 13.55 22.93 7.34
CA VAL A 247 14.98 23.07 7.05
C VAL A 247 15.27 24.42 6.39
N MET A 248 14.42 24.85 5.46
CA MET A 248 14.56 26.14 4.77
C MET A 248 14.30 27.31 5.72
N CYS A 249 13.24 27.24 6.54
CA CYS A 249 12.90 28.25 7.55
C CYS A 249 13.97 28.42 8.62
N ALA A 250 14.63 27.32 9.05
CA ALA A 250 15.73 27.38 10.02
C ALA A 250 16.91 28.23 9.52
N GLY A 251 17.04 28.39 8.21
CA GLY A 251 18.00 29.26 7.55
C GLY A 251 17.68 30.76 7.65
N GLY A 252 16.45 31.14 8.01
CA GLY A 252 16.00 32.52 8.19
C GLY A 252 15.66 33.26 6.89
N HIS A 253 14.60 34.08 6.91
CA HIS A 253 14.11 34.81 5.72
C HIS A 253 15.15 35.77 5.10
N LYS A 254 15.96 36.43 5.93
CA LYS A 254 16.99 37.37 5.43
C LYS A 254 18.24 36.68 4.90
N THR A 255 18.39 35.38 5.19
CA THR A 255 19.60 34.59 4.98
C THR A 255 19.34 33.34 4.13
N GLU A 256 18.32 33.41 3.27
CA GLU A 256 17.95 32.31 2.37
C GLU A 256 19.05 32.04 1.33
N THR A 257 19.80 33.05 0.89
CA THR A 257 20.94 32.85 -0.04
C THR A 257 22.02 31.99 0.60
N GLU A 258 22.39 32.27 1.84
CA GLU A 258 23.35 31.52 2.64
C GLU A 258 22.84 30.10 2.94
N THR A 259 21.51 29.93 3.01
CA THR A 259 20.89 28.62 3.16
C THR A 259 21.09 27.75 1.92
N PHE A 260 20.83 28.28 0.72
CA PHE A 260 21.15 27.59 -0.53
C PHE A 260 22.65 27.31 -0.63
N GLU A 261 23.50 28.28 -0.30
CA GLU A 261 24.95 28.11 -0.34
C GLU A 261 25.42 26.95 0.56
N ARG A 262 24.90 26.88 1.79
CA ARG A 262 25.18 25.80 2.75
C ARG A 262 24.69 24.44 2.26
N LEU A 263 23.52 24.37 1.62
CA LEU A 263 23.01 23.12 1.04
C LEU A 263 23.90 22.63 -0.11
N LEU A 264 24.40 23.56 -0.93
CA LEU A 264 25.33 23.23 -2.01
C LEU A 264 26.67 22.71 -1.50
N ASP A 265 27.18 23.24 -0.37
CA ASP A 265 28.40 22.74 0.29
C ASP A 265 28.18 21.38 0.96
N LEU A 266 27.02 21.18 1.58
CA LEU A 266 26.69 19.94 2.28
C LEU A 266 26.57 18.75 1.32
N TYR A 267 26.05 18.99 0.12
CA TYR A 267 25.87 17.98 -0.92
C TYR A 267 26.72 18.32 -2.14
N PRO A 268 28.06 18.15 -2.12
CA PRO A 268 28.94 18.63 -3.20
C PRO A 268 28.74 17.91 -4.55
N GLY A 269 28.13 16.72 -4.54
CA GLY A 269 27.74 15.96 -5.72
C GLY A 269 26.35 15.33 -5.56
N GLY A 270 25.93 14.57 -6.56
CA GLY A 270 24.62 13.93 -6.59
C GLY A 270 23.46 14.92 -6.71
N ILE A 271 22.25 14.39 -6.54
CA ILE A 271 21.01 15.17 -6.64
C ILE A 271 20.64 15.71 -5.25
N VAL A 272 20.33 17.01 -5.19
CA VAL A 272 19.70 17.63 -4.02
C VAL A 272 18.47 18.41 -4.47
N SER A 273 17.33 18.11 -3.85
CA SER A 273 16.07 18.84 -4.04
C SER A 273 15.89 19.88 -2.95
N ALA A 274 15.69 21.14 -3.34
CA ALA A 274 15.47 22.23 -2.40
C ALA A 274 14.07 22.83 -2.57
N VAL A 275 13.25 22.78 -1.51
CA VAL A 275 12.03 23.57 -1.41
C VAL A 275 12.38 25.04 -1.58
N SER A 276 11.71 25.72 -2.48
CA SER A 276 12.13 27.04 -2.96
C SER A 276 11.04 28.10 -2.87
N ASP A 277 9.89 27.78 -2.30
CA ASP A 277 8.75 28.68 -2.11
C ASP A 277 8.56 29.10 -0.64
N THR A 278 9.53 28.84 0.24
CA THR A 278 9.42 29.11 1.68
C THR A 278 9.10 30.58 1.99
N TRP A 279 9.65 31.51 1.22
CA TRP A 279 9.34 32.94 1.33
C TRP A 279 8.87 33.53 0.00
N ASP A 280 9.64 33.35 -1.07
CA ASP A 280 9.32 33.85 -2.41
C ASP A 280 10.06 33.04 -3.48
N LEU A 281 9.31 32.19 -4.19
CA LEU A 281 9.83 31.38 -5.29
C LEU A 281 10.51 32.21 -6.39
N TRP A 282 9.93 33.36 -6.73
CA TRP A 282 10.46 34.18 -7.82
C TRP A 282 11.78 34.81 -7.44
N LYS A 283 11.92 35.26 -6.20
CA LYS A 283 13.19 35.75 -5.67
C LYS A 283 14.26 34.67 -5.67
N VAL A 284 13.92 33.44 -5.27
CA VAL A 284 14.85 32.31 -5.36
C VAL A 284 15.33 32.14 -6.80
N LEU A 285 14.42 32.05 -7.75
CA LEU A 285 14.72 31.80 -9.16
C LEU A 285 15.49 32.94 -9.84
N THR A 286 15.16 34.20 -9.53
CA THR A 286 15.63 35.38 -10.31
C THR A 286 16.74 36.16 -9.62
N GLU A 287 16.92 36.00 -8.30
CA GLU A 287 17.96 36.72 -7.54
C GLU A 287 18.94 35.81 -6.83
N ILE A 288 18.48 34.74 -6.17
CA ILE A 288 19.33 33.89 -5.34
C ILE A 288 20.13 32.90 -6.18
N LEU A 289 19.46 32.04 -6.96
CA LEU A 289 20.14 31.03 -7.77
C LEU A 289 21.11 31.65 -8.80
N PRO A 290 20.83 32.80 -9.44
CA PRO A 290 21.80 33.46 -10.31
C PRO A 290 23.08 33.89 -9.60
N LYS A 291 23.02 34.31 -8.33
CA LYS A 291 24.22 34.63 -7.53
C LYS A 291 25.06 33.39 -7.23
N LEU A 292 24.43 32.22 -7.16
CA LEU A 292 25.07 30.93 -6.89
C LEU A 292 25.37 30.13 -8.16
N LYS A 293 25.20 30.72 -9.36
CA LYS A 293 25.32 30.04 -10.65
C LYS A 293 26.62 29.26 -10.78
N ASP A 294 27.77 29.89 -10.52
CA ASP A 294 29.06 29.25 -10.72
C ASP A 294 29.23 28.03 -9.81
N LYS A 295 28.73 28.13 -8.57
CA LYS A 295 28.71 27.03 -7.61
C LYS A 295 27.79 25.89 -8.05
N ILE A 296 26.62 26.21 -8.59
CA ILE A 296 25.66 25.21 -9.11
C ILE A 296 26.24 24.50 -10.33
N MET A 297 26.82 25.24 -11.28
CA MET A 297 27.39 24.69 -12.51
C MET A 297 28.66 23.86 -12.29
N ALA A 298 29.37 24.09 -11.19
CA ALA A 298 30.57 23.33 -10.83
C ALA A 298 30.27 21.96 -10.17
N ARG A 299 29.00 21.63 -9.90
CA ARG A 299 28.60 20.38 -9.23
C ARG A 299 28.71 19.18 -10.15
N ASP A 300 29.14 18.06 -9.59
CA ASP A 300 28.91 16.73 -10.17
C ASP A 300 27.54 16.19 -9.73
N GLY A 301 26.47 16.74 -10.31
CA GLY A 301 25.11 16.41 -9.94
C GLY A 301 24.10 17.50 -10.30
N LYS A 302 22.91 17.45 -9.68
CA LYS A 302 21.80 18.36 -10.02
C LYS A 302 21.19 18.98 -8.76
N LEU A 303 21.08 20.31 -8.75
CA LEU A 303 20.15 21.00 -7.85
C LEU A 303 18.76 20.97 -8.50
N VAL A 304 17.79 20.38 -7.81
CA VAL A 304 16.38 20.35 -8.21
C VAL A 304 15.64 21.41 -7.40
N ILE A 305 14.97 22.32 -8.10
CA ILE A 305 14.18 23.38 -7.49
C ILE A 305 12.75 22.89 -7.34
N ARG A 306 12.26 22.81 -6.10
CA ARG A 306 10.93 22.31 -5.77
C ARG A 306 10.04 23.47 -5.32
N PRO A 307 9.13 23.97 -6.17
CA PRO A 307 7.93 24.64 -5.67
C PRO A 307 7.01 23.61 -4.99
N ASP A 308 6.34 24.01 -3.92
CA ASP A 308 5.37 23.21 -3.16
C ASP A 308 4.00 23.92 -3.17
#